data_AF-Q6CTX0-F1
#
_entry.id   AF-Q6CTX0-F1
#
_cell.length_a   1.000
_cell.length_b   1.000
_cell.length_c   1.000
_cell.angle_alpha   90.00
_cell.angle_beta   90.00
_cell.angle_gamma   90.00
#
_symmetry.space_group_name_H-M   'P 1'
#
loop_
_entity.id
_entity.type
_entity.pdbx_description
1 polymer ?
#
loop_
_entity_poly.entity_id
_entity_poly.type
_entity_poly.pdbx_seq_one_letter_code
_entity_poly.pdbx_strand_id
1 'polypeptide(L)'
;MAPTQLEIKERALKRLCKEEHFYQEELEQQKLHVKKLQSDPSVDPYDLKKQVEVQQDTERLLPELYKKIKQFRDDLDKYLSSYEGTEDLESAKAALETADELLKN
;
A
#
# COMPACT_ATOMS: atom_id res chain seq x y z
N MET A 1 -7.31 11.64 25.87
CA MET A 1 -7.61 10.24 26.22
C MET A 1 -6.74 9.34 25.36
N ALA A 2 -6.41 8.13 25.83
CA ALA A 2 -5.72 7.15 24.99
C ALA A 2 -6.68 6.62 23.91
N PRO A 3 -6.19 6.29 22.70
CA PRO A 3 -7.04 5.75 21.65
C PRO A 3 -7.58 4.37 22.01
N THR A 4 -8.78 4.03 21.52
CA THR A 4 -9.39 2.72 21.72
C THR A 4 -8.67 1.64 20.89
N GLN A 5 -8.91 0.37 21.22
CA GLN A 5 -8.35 -0.73 20.42
C GLN A 5 -8.88 -0.74 18.98
N LEU A 6 -10.14 -0.34 18.78
CA LEU A 6 -10.73 -0.15 17.46
C LEU A 6 -9.96 0.92 16.68
N GLU A 7 -9.79 2.12 17.26
CA GLU A 7 -9.06 3.22 16.61
C GLU A 7 -7.61 2.83 16.27
N ILE A 8 -6.95 2.07 17.14
CA ILE A 8 -5.56 1.63 16.90
C ILE A 8 -5.49 0.72 15.68
N LYS A 9 -6.33 -0.32 15.61
CA LYS A 9 -6.35 -1.29 14.51
C LYS A 9 -6.77 -0.65 13.20
N GLU A 10 -7.84 0.15 13.23
CA GLU A 10 -8.34 0.90 12.07
C GLU A 10 -7.26 1.83 11.50
N ARG A 11 -6.68 2.70 12.34
CA ARG A 11 -5.66 3.66 11.88
C ARG A 11 -4.40 2.96 11.37
N ALA A 12 -4.06 1.81 11.93
CA ALA A 12 -2.93 1.04 11.45
C ALA A 12 -3.17 0.48 10.04
N LEU A 13 -4.33 -0.11 9.78
CA LEU A 13 -4.70 -0.59 8.44
C LEU A 13 -4.75 0.56 7.42
N LYS A 14 -5.38 1.69 7.78
CA LYS A 14 -5.43 2.89 6.92
C LYS A 14 -4.05 3.43 6.55
N ARG A 15 -3.09 3.41 7.48
CA ARG A 15 -1.71 3.85 7.20
C ARG A 15 -1.04 2.95 6.17
N LEU A 16 -1.20 1.62 6.28
CA LEU A 16 -0.62 0.68 5.31
C LEU A 16 -1.26 0.84 3.92
N CYS A 17 -2.58 1.02 3.84
CA CYS A 17 -3.26 1.27 2.56
C CYS A 17 -2.78 2.59 1.91
N LYS A 18 -2.52 3.62 2.73
CA LYS A 18 -1.98 4.90 2.24
C LYS A 18 -0.52 4.79 1.80
N GLU A 19 0.29 4.00 2.51
CA GLU A 19 1.67 3.70 2.12
C GLU A 19 1.72 2.99 0.77
N GLU A 20 0.81 2.05 0.53
CA GLU A 20 0.69 1.35 -0.76
C GLU A 20 0.38 2.32 -1.89
N HIS A 21 -0.58 3.22 -1.68
CA HIS A 21 -0.93 4.23 -2.68
C HIS A 21 0.28 5.09 -3.07
N PHE A 22 1.10 5.52 -2.10
CA PHE A 22 2.30 6.29 -2.38
C PHE A 22 3.35 5.49 -3.16
N TYR A 23 3.55 4.21 -2.85
CA TYR A 23 4.46 3.36 -3.62
C TYR A 23 3.94 3.09 -5.03
N GLN A 24 2.63 2.99 -5.23
CA GLN A 24 2.06 2.88 -6.57
C GLN A 24 2.28 4.16 -7.39
N GLU A 25 1.98 5.34 -6.81
CA GLU A 25 2.23 6.62 -7.49
C GLU A 25 3.70 6.80 -7.87
N GLU A 26 4.62 6.45 -6.96
CA GLU A 26 6.05 6.48 -7.23
C GLU A 26 6.43 5.51 -8.35
N LEU A 27 5.95 4.26 -8.29
CA LEU A 27 6.23 3.24 -9.29
C LEU A 27 5.69 3.63 -10.68
N GLU A 28 4.52 4.26 -10.76
CA GLU A 28 3.97 4.80 -12.00
C GLU A 28 4.87 5.88 -12.60
N GLN A 29 5.33 6.83 -11.78
CA GLN A 29 6.24 7.88 -12.22
C GLN A 29 7.58 7.32 -12.71
N GLN A 30 8.15 6.36 -11.99
CA GLN A 30 9.39 5.67 -12.38
C GLN A 30 9.21 4.89 -13.68
N LYS A 31 8.11 4.14 -13.85
CA LYS A 31 7.76 3.43 -15.10
C LYS A 31 7.66 4.40 -16.29
N LEU A 32 7.01 5.55 -16.10
CA LEU A 32 6.91 6.58 -17.14
C LEU A 32 8.29 7.17 -17.48
N HIS A 33 9.14 7.38 -16.48
CA HIS A 33 10.49 7.89 -16.69
C HIS A 33 11.35 6.88 -17.46
N VAL A 34 11.39 5.62 -17.03
CA VAL A 34 12.09 4.53 -17.71
C VAL A 34 11.62 4.40 -19.16
N LYS A 35 10.30 4.42 -19.41
CA LYS A 35 9.74 4.34 -20.76
C LYS A 35 10.20 5.50 -21.66
N LYS A 36 10.28 6.73 -21.12
CA LYS A 36 10.80 7.88 -21.87
C LYS A 36 12.27 7.68 -22.23
N LEU A 37 13.10 7.24 -21.28
CA LEU A 37 14.52 6.97 -21.52
C LEU A 37 14.74 5.84 -22.54
N GLN A 38 13.93 4.78 -22.49
CA GLN A 38 13.97 3.69 -23.47
C GLN A 38 13.65 4.14 -24.90
N SER A 39 12.83 5.19 -25.05
CA SER A 39 12.44 5.70 -26.36
C SER A 39 13.44 6.69 -26.98
N ASP A 40 14.43 7.14 -26.21
CA ASP A 40 15.43 8.11 -26.67
C ASP A 40 16.74 7.38 -27.05
N PRO A 41 17.10 7.33 -28.35
CA PRO A 41 18.29 6.62 -28.82
C PRO A 41 19.61 7.31 -28.42
N SER A 42 19.56 8.52 -27.88
CA SER A 42 20.74 9.24 -27.39
C SER A 42 21.07 8.95 -25.92
N VAL A 43 20.19 8.26 -25.21
CA VAL A 43 20.39 7.92 -23.79
C VAL A 43 21.47 6.86 -23.64
N ASP A 44 22.38 7.09 -22.68
CA ASP A 44 23.41 6.13 -22.34
C ASP A 44 22.81 4.86 -21.70
N PRO A 45 23.19 3.65 -22.15
CA PRO A 45 22.65 2.39 -21.63
C PRO A 45 22.85 2.19 -20.11
N TYR A 46 23.94 2.72 -19.55
CA TYR A 46 24.22 2.63 -18.13
C TYR A 46 23.29 3.54 -17.32
N ASP A 47 22.98 4.74 -17.81
CA ASP A 47 22.02 5.64 -17.18
C ASP A 47 20.61 5.06 -17.21
N LEU A 48 20.17 4.48 -18.34
CA LEU A 48 18.91 3.76 -18.41
C LEU A 48 18.86 2.59 -17.40
N LYS A 49 19.94 1.80 -17.32
CA LYS A 49 20.01 0.67 -16.39
C LYS A 49 19.81 1.10 -14.94
N LYS A 50 20.42 2.21 -14.52
CA LYS A 50 20.23 2.74 -13.17
C LYS A 50 18.78 3.09 -12.86
N GLN A 51 18.08 3.70 -13.82
CA GLN A 51 16.67 4.06 -13.61
C GLN A 51 15.77 2.81 -13.55
N VAL A 52 16.11 1.76 -14.30
CA VAL A 52 15.44 0.46 -14.18
C VAL A 52 15.70 -0.18 -12.80
N GLU A 53 16.93 -0.10 -12.28
CA GLU A 53 17.26 -0.61 -10.95
C GLU A 53 16.46 0.12 -9.85
N VAL A 54 16.38 1.45 -9.91
CA VAL A 54 15.55 2.25 -8.99
C VAL A 54 14.08 1.82 -9.07
N GLN A 55 13.54 1.65 -10.28
CA GLN A 55 12.17 1.18 -10.47
C GLN A 55 11.93 -0.20 -9.83
N GLN A 56 12.86 -1.14 -10.04
CA GLN A 56 12.76 -2.48 -9.50
C GLN A 56 12.87 -2.51 -7.97
N ASP A 57 13.66 -1.62 -7.38
CA ASP A 57 13.79 -1.55 -5.93
C ASP A 57 12.49 -1.09 -5.26
N THR A 58 11.76 -0.11 -5.84
CA THR A 58 10.41 0.25 -5.37
C THR A 58 9.43 -0.90 -5.55
N GLU A 59 9.44 -1.57 -6.72
CA GLU A 59 8.55 -2.73 -7.00
C GLU A 59 8.76 -3.88 -6.00
N ARG A 60 10.00 -4.10 -5.53
CA ARG A 60 10.34 -5.14 -4.55
C ARG A 60 9.78 -4.87 -3.15
N LEU A 61 9.37 -3.65 -2.82
CA LEU A 61 8.76 -3.32 -1.53
C LEU A 61 7.30 -3.78 -1.44
N LEU A 62 6.58 -3.74 -2.56
CA LEU A 62 5.14 -3.98 -2.61
C LEU A 62 4.71 -5.37 -2.08
N PRO A 63 5.36 -6.49 -2.42
CA PRO A 63 4.93 -7.81 -1.94
C PRO A 63 4.89 -7.92 -0.41
N GLU A 64 5.87 -7.35 0.28
CA GLU A 64 5.91 -7.37 1.74
C GLU A 64 4.88 -6.43 2.35
N LEU A 65 4.63 -5.29 1.71
CA LEU A 65 3.57 -4.37 2.11
C LEU A 65 2.18 -5.02 1.99
N TYR A 66 1.88 -5.72 0.90
CA TYR A 66 0.61 -6.44 0.75
C TYR A 66 0.40 -7.53 1.79
N LYS A 67 1.47 -8.26 2.17
CA LYS A 67 1.38 -9.22 3.30
C LYS A 67 1.00 -8.52 4.61
N LYS A 68 1.58 -7.35 4.89
CA LYS A 68 1.25 -6.56 6.08
C LYS A 68 -0.18 -6.03 6.03
N ILE A 69 -0.62 -5.51 4.87
CA ILE A 69 -2.00 -5.07 4.66
C ILE A 69 -2.97 -6.21 4.97
N LYS A 70 -2.72 -7.39 4.40
CA LYS A 70 -3.54 -8.59 4.68
C LYS A 70 -3.56 -8.95 6.16
N GLN A 71 -2.40 -8.98 6.81
CA GLN A 71 -2.32 -9.29 8.24
C GLN A 71 -3.14 -8.32 9.10
N PHE A 72 -3.07 -7.02 8.83
CA PHE A 72 -3.79 -5.99 9.59
C PHE A 72 -5.27 -5.97 9.24
N ARG A 73 -5.63 -6.28 7.99
CA ARG A 73 -7.01 -6.50 7.54
C ARG A 73 -7.63 -7.65 8.32
N ASP A 74 -6.97 -8.81 8.34
CA ASP A 74 -7.46 -10.00 9.04
C ASP A 74 -7.57 -9.77 10.55
N ASP A 75 -6.63 -9.03 11.15
CA ASP A 75 -6.66 -8.67 12.57
C ASP A 75 -7.82 -7.71 12.93
N LEU A 76 -8.09 -6.72 12.08
CA LEU A 76 -9.23 -5.81 12.27
C LEU A 76 -10.57 -6.54 12.07
N ASP A 77 -10.70 -7.36 11.04
CA ASP A 77 -11.90 -8.14 10.75
C ASP A 77 -12.25 -9.12 11.88
N LYS A 78 -11.22 -9.82 12.39
CA LYS A 78 -11.36 -10.69 13.56
C LYS A 78 -11.79 -9.92 14.80
N TYR A 79 -11.24 -8.72 15.02
CA TYR A 79 -11.62 -7.87 16.14
C TYR A 79 -13.08 -7.43 16.04
N LEU A 80 -13.53 -7.01 14.85
CA LEU A 80 -14.92 -6.59 14.61
C LEU A 80 -15.91 -7.75 14.76
N SER A 81 -15.52 -8.98 14.41
CA SER A 81 -16.38 -10.17 14.52
C SER A 81 -16.80 -10.49 15.96
N SER A 82 -16.05 -10.01 16.95
CA SER A 82 -16.35 -10.18 18.38
C SER A 82 -16.56 -8.85 19.11
N TYR A 83 -16.78 -7.75 18.38
CA TYR A 83 -16.91 -6.42 18.98
C TYR A 83 -18.34 -6.19 19.48
N GLU A 84 -18.48 -5.94 20.79
CA GLU A 84 -19.77 -5.68 21.46
C GLU A 84 -19.87 -4.23 22.00
N GLY A 85 -18.96 -3.35 21.60
CA GLY A 85 -18.96 -1.95 22.03
C GLY A 85 -19.99 -1.09 21.29
N THR A 86 -19.96 0.21 21.56
CA THR A 86 -20.91 1.20 21.01
C THR A 86 -20.26 2.20 20.06
N GLU A 87 -18.97 2.02 19.74
CA GLU A 87 -18.27 2.87 18.78
C GLU A 87 -18.85 2.66 17.37
N ASP A 88 -18.80 3.72 16.56
CA ASP A 88 -19.14 3.64 15.15
C ASP A 88 -18.13 2.77 14.40
N LEU A 89 -18.64 1.86 13.56
CA LEU A 89 -17.85 0.89 12.82
C LEU A 89 -17.74 1.22 11.33
N GLU A 90 -18.41 2.26 10.82
CA GLU A 90 -18.38 2.62 9.40
C GLU A 90 -16.94 2.85 8.91
N SER A 91 -16.17 3.61 9.68
CA SER A 91 -14.77 3.91 9.41
C SER A 91 -13.88 2.66 9.32
N ALA A 92 -14.14 1.66 10.18
CA ALA A 92 -13.41 0.39 10.19
C ALA A 92 -13.81 -0.51 9.03
N LYS A 93 -15.09 -0.56 8.69
CA LYS A 93 -15.59 -1.30 7.51
C LYS A 93 -15.03 -0.74 6.22
N ALA A 94 -15.02 0.59 6.06
CA ALA A 94 -14.42 1.24 4.89
C ALA A 94 -12.91 0.94 4.75
N ALA A 95 -12.19 0.84 5.88
CA ALA A 95 -10.78 0.44 5.86
C ALA A 95 -10.59 -1.02 5.41
N LEU A 96 -11.49 -1.94 5.81
CA LEU A 96 -11.47 -3.32 5.34
C LEU A 96 -11.79 -3.41 3.84
N GLU A 97 -12.78 -2.67 3.35
CA GLU A 97 -13.13 -2.64 1.92
C GLU A 97 -11.98 -2.11 1.07
N THR A 98 -11.34 -1.01 1.51
CA THR A 98 -10.15 -0.46 0.83
C THR A 98 -9.03 -1.52 0.77
N ALA A 99 -8.76 -2.20 1.89
CA ALA A 99 -7.73 -3.24 1.92
C ALA A 99 -8.09 -4.44 1.02
N ASP A 100 -9.36 -4.85 0.97
CA ASP A 100 -9.83 -5.94 0.11
C ASP A 100 -9.73 -5.58 -1.37
N GLU A 101 -9.95 -4.33 -1.74
CA GLU A 101 -9.72 -3.85 -3.12
C GLU A 101 -8.23 -3.92 -3.49
N LEU A 102 -7.35 -3.47 -2.59
CA LEU A 102 -5.90 -3.52 -2.81
C LEU A 102 -5.37 -4.96 -2.95
N LEU A 103 -5.92 -5.92 -2.19
CA LEU A 103 -5.46 -7.31 -2.18
C LEU A 103 -6.02 -8.18 -3.33
N LYS A 104 -6.95 -7.66 -4.14
CA LYS A 104 -7.48 -8.35 -5.33
C LYS A 104 -6.59 -8.16 -6.57
N ASN A 105 -5.78 -7.10 -6.57
CA ASN A 105 -4.85 -6.76 -7.64
C ASN A 105 -3.51 -7.50 -7.47
#